data_AF-A0A0V1KI54-F1
#
_entry.id   AF-A0A0V1KI54-F1
#
_cell.length_a   1.000
_cell.length_b   1.000
_cell.length_c   1.000
_cell.angle_alpha   90.00
_cell.angle_beta   90.00
_cell.angle_gamma   90.00
#
_symmetry.space_group_name_H-M   'P 1'
#
loop_
_entity.id
_entity.type
_entity.pdbx_description
1 polymer ?
#
loop_
_entity_poly.entity_id
_entity_poly.type
_entity_poly.pdbx_seq_one_letter_code
_entity_poly.pdbx_strand_id
1 'polypeptide(L)' 'MGSGKEDYTGKDTRILGGGDGGILCEIVKLKPKMVTMVEINPMVIDGYKKYQQRTCGDVLGSLKGDCYQGLIEDGIPVLK' A
#
# COMPACT_ATOMS: atom_id res chain seq x y z
N MET A 1 4.05 13.31 -2.79
CA MET A 1 2.79 12.66 -2.39
C MET A 1 1.91 13.72 -1.76
N GLY A 2 0.80 14.12 -2.40
CA GLY A 2 -0.04 15.26 -1.96
C GLY A 2 0.72 16.59 -1.92
N SER A 3 0.02 17.71 -1.79
CA SER A 3 0.68 19.01 -1.57
C SER A 3 1.24 19.17 -0.13
N GLY A 4 1.42 18.07 0.60
CA GLY A 4 1.72 18.05 2.04
C GLY A 4 0.57 18.51 2.93
N LYS A 5 -0.62 18.75 2.37
CA LYS A 5 -1.79 19.31 3.07
C LYS A 5 -2.68 18.27 3.74
N GLU A 6 -2.56 17.01 3.35
CA GLU A 6 -3.43 15.94 3.83
C GLU A 6 -2.86 15.31 5.11
N ASP A 7 -3.65 15.32 6.17
CA ASP A 7 -3.37 14.57 7.40
C ASP A 7 -3.94 13.15 7.27
N TYR A 8 -3.09 12.13 7.42
CA TYR A 8 -3.49 10.71 7.37
C TYR A 8 -3.57 10.07 8.76
N THR A 9 -3.24 10.81 9.82
CA THR A 9 -3.20 10.31 11.19
C THR A 9 -4.56 9.75 11.60
N GLY A 10 -4.60 8.48 12.04
CA GLY A 10 -5.82 7.83 12.50
C GLY A 10 -6.90 7.61 11.43
N LYS A 11 -6.60 7.82 10.14
CA LYS A 11 -7.56 7.62 9.04
C LYS A 11 -7.50 6.20 8.49
N ASP A 12 -8.65 5.73 7.99
CA ASP A 12 -8.74 4.53 7.15
C ASP A 12 -8.53 4.95 5.69
N THR A 13 -7.49 4.43 5.03
CA THR A 13 -7.05 4.83 3.69
C THR A 13 -7.08 3.65 2.73
N ARG A 14 -7.45 3.89 1.47
CA ARG A 14 -7.48 2.88 0.41
C ARG A 14 -6.60 3.30 -0.77
N ILE A 15 -5.78 2.38 -1.25
CA ILE A 15 -4.91 2.54 -2.41
C ILE A 15 -5.41 1.56 -3.48
N LEU A 16 -5.77 2.07 -4.65
CA LEU A 16 -6.13 1.27 -5.81
C LEU A 16 -4.91 1.15 -6.73
N GLY A 17 -4.46 -0.07 -6.99
CA GLY A 17 -3.14 -0.35 -7.56
C GLY A 17 -2.04 -0.12 -6.54
N GLY A 18 -0.93 0.47 -6.98
CA GLY A 18 0.21 0.78 -6.13
C GLY A 18 1.05 -0.44 -5.78
N GLY A 19 1.08 -1.47 -6.63
CA GLY A 19 1.90 -2.67 -6.45
C GLY A 19 3.41 -2.44 -6.29
N ASP A 20 3.89 -1.22 -6.55
CA ASP A 20 5.25 -0.77 -6.21
C ASP A 20 5.46 -0.52 -4.71
N GLY A 21 4.40 -0.36 -3.93
CA GLY A 21 4.45 -0.18 -2.48
C GLY A 21 4.95 1.18 -2.00
N GLY A 22 5.32 2.12 -2.88
CA GLY A 22 5.85 3.42 -2.47
C GLY A 22 4.84 4.26 -1.68
N ILE A 23 3.61 4.35 -2.18
CA ILE A 23 2.53 5.09 -1.50
C ILE A 23 2.21 4.46 -0.14
N LEU A 24 2.13 3.13 -0.09
CA LEU A 24 1.90 2.38 1.15
C LEU A 24 3.00 2.67 2.18
N CYS A 25 4.27 2.61 1.76
CA CYS A 25 5.44 2.87 2.60
C CYS A 25 5.42 4.27 3.21
N GLU A 26 5.06 5.28 2.43
CA GLU A 26 5.00 6.66 2.91
C GLU A 26 3.77 6.94 3.80
N ILE A 27 2.60 6.37 3.50
CA ILE A 27 1.39 6.59 4.33
C ILE A 27 1.54 5.91 5.69
N VAL A 28 2.13 4.72 5.78
CA VAL A 28 2.34 4.02 7.06
C VAL A 28 3.15 4.87 8.06
N LYS A 29 4.10 5.69 7.58
CA LYS A 29 4.88 6.62 8.42
C LYS A 29 4.01 7.71 9.07
N LEU A 30 2.87 8.03 8.49
CA LEU A 30 1.93 9.04 8.96
C LEU A 30 0.93 8.51 10.00
N LYS A 31 1.14 7.29 10.52
CA LYS A 31 0.32 6.67 11.57
C LYS A 31 -1.18 6.64 11.25
N PRO A 32 -1.58 6.05 10.10
CA PRO A 32 -2.97 5.82 9.78
C PRO A 32 -3.58 4.80 10.75
N LYS A 33 -4.90 4.71 10.77
CA LYS A 33 -5.60 3.63 11.49
C LYS A 33 -5.52 2.31 10.71
N MET A 34 -5.74 2.37 9.40
CA MET A 34 -5.60 1.23 8.49
C MET A 34 -5.31 1.73 7.07
N VAL A 35 -4.41 1.07 6.36
CA VAL A 35 -4.21 1.25 4.91
C VAL A 35 -4.52 -0.05 4.19
N THR A 36 -5.45 -0.03 3.25
CA THR A 36 -5.74 -1.19 2.38
C THR A 36 -5.26 -0.88 0.97
N MET A 37 -4.25 -1.60 0.50
CA MET A 37 -3.78 -1.55 -0.88
C MET A 37 -4.40 -2.71 -1.66
N VAL A 38 -4.92 -2.43 -2.85
CA VAL A 38 -5.56 -3.44 -3.71
C VAL A 38 -4.82 -3.46 -5.04
N GLU A 39 -4.14 -4.56 -5.34
CA GLU A 39 -3.40 -4.73 -6.59
C GLU A 39 -3.91 -5.98 -7.32
N ILE A 40 -4.21 -5.85 -8.61
CA ILE A 40 -4.81 -6.96 -9.37
C ILE A 40 -3.77 -8.02 -9.74
N ASN A 41 -2.50 -7.62 -9.89
CA ASN A 41 -1.47 -8.49 -10.45
C ASN A 41 -0.43 -8.93 -9.40
N PRO A 42 -0.43 -10.21 -8.98
CA PRO A 42 0.58 -10.73 -8.04
C PRO A 42 2.01 -10.62 -8.59
N MET A 43 2.21 -10.71 -9.92
CA MET A 43 3.54 -10.62 -10.53
C MET A 43 4.16 -9.23 -10.38
N VAL A 44 3.34 -8.18 -10.28
CA VAL A 44 3.82 -6.82 -10.03
C VAL A 44 4.42 -6.76 -8.62
N ILE A 45 3.69 -7.24 -7.62
CA ILE A 45 4.17 -7.27 -6.23
C ILE A 45 5.46 -8.10 -6.12
N ASP A 46 5.49 -9.30 -6.71
CA ASP A 46 6.67 -10.17 -6.67
C ASP A 46 7.87 -9.53 -7.38
N GLY A 47 7.64 -8.86 -8.51
CA GLY A 47 8.66 -8.11 -9.24
C GLY A 47 9.27 -6.99 -8.39
N TYR A 48 8.44 -6.15 -7.77
CA TYR A 48 8.92 -5.06 -6.93
C TYR A 48 9.60 -5.57 -5.64
N LYS A 49 9.07 -6.64 -5.03
CA LYS A 49 9.70 -7.31 -3.89
C LYS A 49 11.08 -7.87 -4.23
N LYS A 50 11.27 -8.38 -5.45
CA LYS A 50 12.53 -8.96 -5.90
C LYS A 50 13.55 -7.91 -6.34
N TYR A 51 13.11 -6.87 -7.05
CA TYR A 51 14.01 -5.95 -7.76
C TYR A 51 14.08 -4.54 -7.16
N GLN A 52 13.11 -4.12 -6.35
CA GLN A 52 12.98 -2.75 -5.84
C GLN A 52 12.84 -2.64 -4.31
N GLN A 53 13.47 -3.53 -3.55
CA GLN A 53 13.42 -3.51 -2.07
C GLN A 53 13.75 -2.15 -1.43
N ARG A 54 14.63 -1.35 -2.05
CA ARG A 54 14.97 -0.01 -1.55
C ARG A 54 13.83 0.99 -1.62
N THR A 55 12.99 0.90 -2.66
CA THR A 55 11.86 1.82 -2.88
C THR A 55 10.65 1.40 -2.06
N CYS A 56 10.44 0.09 -1.96
CA CYS A 56 9.30 -0.50 -1.27
C CYS A 56 9.45 -0.51 0.25
N GLY A 57 10.68 -0.43 0.77
CA GLY A 57 10.96 -0.69 2.17
C GLY A 57 10.51 -2.09 2.60
N ASP A 58 10.18 -2.25 3.88
CA ASP A 58 9.75 -3.55 4.43
C ASP A 58 8.27 -3.87 4.19
N VAL A 59 7.47 -2.92 3.67
CA VAL A 59 6.00 -3.08 3.55
C VAL A 59 5.56 -4.08 2.47
N LEU A 60 6.42 -4.41 1.50
CA LEU A 60 6.16 -5.51 0.56
C LEU A 60 6.80 -6.84 1.00
N GLY A 61 7.56 -6.84 2.10
CA GLY A 61 8.08 -8.07 2.72
C GLY A 61 6.96 -8.98 3.21
N SER A 62 5.95 -8.38 3.83
CA SER A 62 4.69 -9.00 4.25
C SER A 62 3.52 -8.15 3.74
N LEU A 63 2.51 -8.76 3.10
CA LEU A 63 1.29 -8.06 2.69
C LEU A 63 0.37 -7.70 3.87
N LYS A 64 0.80 -7.95 5.10
CA LYS A 64 0.07 -7.55 6.32
C LYS A 64 1.06 -7.04 7.36
N GLY A 65 0.70 -5.94 8.00
CA GLY A 65 1.38 -5.39 9.16
C GLY A 65 0.39 -4.75 10.13
N ASP A 66 0.91 -4.00 11.11
CA ASP A 66 0.11 -3.49 12.23
C ASP A 66 -1.00 -2.51 11.82
N CYS A 67 -0.76 -1.73 10.76
CA CYS A 67 -1.70 -0.71 10.27
C CYS A 67 -1.91 -0.76 8.75
N TYR A 68 -1.57 -1.87 8.10
CA TYR A 68 -1.81 -2.04 6.66
C TYR A 68 -2.07 -3.48 6.24
N GLN A 69 -2.76 -3.61 5.11
CA GLN A 69 -2.94 -4.87 4.39
C GLN A 69 -2.90 -4.65 2.87
N GLY A 70 -2.32 -5.61 2.16
CA GLY A 70 -2.35 -5.74 0.71
C GLY A 70 -3.31 -6.86 0.30
N LEU A 71 -4.21 -6.55 -0.63
CA LEU A 71 -5.17 -7.48 -1.21
C LEU A 71 -4.80 -7.68 -2.69
N ILE A 72 -4.73 -8.95 -3.12
CA ILE A 72 -4.47 -9.30 -4.51
C ILE A 72 -5.79 -9.67 -5.16
N GLU A 73 -6.47 -8.68 -5.72
CA GLU A 73 -7.79 -8.82 -6.32
C GLU A 73 -8.12 -7.61 -7.21
N ASP A 74 -9.18 -7.72 -7.99
CA ASP A 74 -9.70 -6.59 -8.77
C ASP A 74 -10.23 -5.51 -7.81
N GLY A 75 -9.80 -4.26 -8.00
CA GLY A 75 -10.24 -3.12 -7.21
C GLY A 75 -11.71 -2.75 -7.44
N ILE A 76 -12.31 -3.09 -8.59
CA ILE A 76 -13.68 -2.71 -8.92
C ILE A 76 -14.71 -3.39 -8.00
N PRO A 77 -14.69 -4.72 -7.78
CA PRO A 77 -15.54 -5.37 -6.78
C PRO A 77 -15.36 -4.83 -5.35
N VAL A 78 -14.14 -4.41 -5.02
CA VAL A 78 -13.72 -4.00 -3.67
C VAL A 78 -14.20 -2.58 -3.32
N LEU A 79 -14.55 -1.78 -4.33
CA LEU A 79 -15.09 -0.42 -4.19
C LEU A 79 -16.59 -0.36 -3.85
N LYS A 80 -17.29 -1.49 -3.80
CA LYS A 80 -18.71 -1.56 -3.46
C LYS A 80 -18.99 -1.32 -1.98
#